data_AF-A0A6B0BSP8-F1
#
_entry.id   AF-A0A6B0BSP8-F1
#
_cell.length_a   1.000
_cell.length_b   1.000
_cell.length_c   1.000
_cell.angle_alpha   90.00
_cell.angle_beta   90.00
_cell.angle_gamma   90.00
#
_symmetry.space_group_name_H-M   'P 1'
#
loop_
_entity.id
_entity.type
_entity.pdbx_description
1 polymer ?
#
loop_
_entity_poly.entity_id
_entity_poly.type
_entity_poly.pdbx_seq_one_letter_code
_entity_poly.pdbx_strand_id
1 'polypeptide(L)'
;MSKFIEPSVEEIKLEKVYQDMGLSDQEYEKVCDILGRQPNFTETGIFSVMWSEHCSYKHSKPFLKQFPTSGEHVLMGPGEGAGVVD
;
A
#
# COMPACT_ATOMS: atom_id res chain seq x y z
N MET A 1 -6.91 13.65 29.13
CA MET A 1 -6.44 12.90 27.94
C MET A 1 -5.16 13.56 27.49
N SER A 2 -4.01 12.86 27.49
CA SER A 2 -2.80 13.41 26.91
C SER A 2 -3.03 13.62 25.41
N LYS A 3 -2.75 14.81 24.91
CA LYS A 3 -2.75 15.04 23.46
C LYS A 3 -1.66 14.18 22.87
N PHE A 4 -2.02 13.25 21.98
CA PHE A 4 -1.04 12.61 21.12
C PHE A 4 -0.41 13.70 20.25
N ILE A 5 0.91 13.77 20.25
CA ILE A 5 1.68 14.68 19.41
C ILE A 5 2.26 13.82 18.28
N GLU A 6 1.90 14.15 17.05
CA GLU A 6 2.45 13.46 15.87
C GLU A 6 3.95 13.76 15.75
N PRO A 7 4.78 12.75 15.42
CA PRO A 7 6.19 12.97 15.16
C PRO A 7 6.38 13.83 13.91
N SER A 8 7.40 14.67 13.92
CA SER A 8 7.87 15.43 12.77
C SER A 8 8.46 14.51 11.70
N VAL A 9 8.62 15.03 10.48
CA VAL A 9 9.19 14.26 9.34
C VAL A 9 10.61 13.77 9.63
N GLU A 10 11.40 14.59 10.33
CA GLU A 10 12.78 14.22 10.70
C GLU A 10 12.80 13.13 11.77
N GLU A 11 11.90 13.17 12.75
CA GLU A 11 11.76 12.12 13.76
C GLU A 11 11.29 10.80 13.11
N ILE A 12 10.33 10.85 12.19
CA ILE A 12 9.87 9.67 11.43
C ILE A 12 11.04 9.01 10.70
N LYS A 13 11.90 9.80 10.07
CA LYS A 13 13.06 9.31 9.33
C LYS A 13 14.17 8.78 10.25
N LEU A 14 14.51 9.53 11.30
CA LEU A 14 15.61 9.20 12.20
C LEU A 14 15.30 7.99 13.08
N GLU A 15 14.10 7.96 13.65
CA GLU A 15 13.63 6.87 14.53
C GLU A 15 13.01 5.71 13.74
N LYS A 16 12.89 5.86 12.41
CA LYS A 16 12.32 4.85 11.52
C LYS A 16 10.90 4.42 11.91
N VAL A 17 10.07 5.36 12.33
CA VAL A 17 8.67 5.12 12.73
C VAL A 17 7.87 4.36 11.67
N TYR A 18 8.21 4.55 10.39
CA TYR A 18 7.60 3.83 9.27
C TYR A 18 7.81 2.30 9.30
N GLN A 19 8.88 1.81 9.95
CA GLN A 19 9.12 0.36 10.10
C GLN A 19 8.12 -0.27 11.06
N ASP A 20 7.81 0.40 12.16
CA ASP A 20 6.78 -0.03 13.11
C ASP A 20 5.40 -0.03 12.47
N MET A 21 5.19 0.83 11.46
CA MET A 21 3.97 0.84 10.66
C MET A 21 3.90 -0.29 9.64
N GLY A 22 5.03 -0.92 9.27
CA GLY A 22 5.11 -2.02 8.30
C GLY A 22 5.74 -1.67 6.95
N LEU A 23 6.34 -0.49 6.79
CA LEU A 23 7.13 -0.14 5.60
C LEU A 23 8.60 -0.56 5.78
N SER A 24 9.17 -1.17 4.74
CA SER A 24 10.62 -1.33 4.65
C SER A 24 11.33 0.00 4.35
N ASP A 25 12.64 0.08 4.60
CA ASP A 25 13.46 1.25 4.26
C ASP A 25 13.34 1.61 2.76
N GLN A 26 13.30 0.61 1.89
CA GLN A 26 13.16 0.79 0.44
C GLN A 26 11.78 1.33 0.05
N GLU A 27 10.71 0.85 0.70
CA GLU A 27 9.36 1.36 0.45
C GLU A 27 9.24 2.81 0.93
N TYR A 28 9.80 3.15 2.10
CA TYR A 28 9.80 4.54 2.59
C TYR A 28 10.57 5.49 1.68
N GLU A 29 11.75 5.08 1.19
CA GLU A 29 12.52 5.89 0.25
C GLU A 29 11.75 6.10 -1.07
N LYS A 30 11.09 5.05 -1.57
CA LYS A 30 10.22 5.16 -2.74
C LYS A 30 9.03 6.10 -2.51
N VAL A 31 8.47 6.13 -1.31
CA VAL A 31 7.44 7.12 -0.95
C VAL A 31 8.01 8.54 -1.03
N CYS A 32 9.22 8.75 -0.50
CA CYS A 32 9.89 10.06 -0.58
C CYS A 32 10.11 10.49 -2.04
N ASP A 33 10.53 9.56 -2.91
CA ASP A 33 10.72 9.82 -4.34
C ASP A 33 9.41 10.19 -5.05
N ILE A 34 8.32 9.47 -4.77
CA ILE A 34 6.99 9.72 -5.34
C ILE A 34 6.48 11.10 -4.92
N LEU A 35 6.69 11.49 -3.67
CA LEU A 35 6.22 12.77 -3.13
C LEU A 35 7.18 13.94 -3.41
N GLY A 36 8.44 13.67 -3.74
CA GLY A 36 9.50 14.68 -3.84
C GLY A 36 9.90 15.32 -2.50
N ARG A 37 9.48 14.72 -1.37
CA ARG A 37 9.75 15.17 0.00
C ARG A 37 9.51 14.04 1.00
N GLN A 38 9.92 14.24 2.26
CA GLN A 38 9.56 13.31 3.33
C GLN A 38 8.04 13.35 3.60
N PRO A 39 7.36 12.18 3.76
CA PRO A 39 5.97 12.11 4.16
C PRO A 39 5.80 12.50 5.63
N ASN A 40 4.66 13.10 5.99
CA ASN A 40 4.28 13.27 7.40
C ASN A 40 3.75 11.95 8.00
N PHE A 41 3.41 11.96 9.29
CA PHE A 41 2.96 10.77 10.01
C PHE A 41 1.72 10.12 9.37
N THR A 42 0.73 10.93 9.01
CA THR A 42 -0.51 10.45 8.38
C THR A 42 -0.24 9.88 6.99
N GLU A 43 0.54 10.58 6.16
CA GLU A 43 0.92 10.11 4.82
C GLU A 43 1.69 8.79 4.88
N THR A 44 2.64 8.68 5.82
CA THR A 44 3.41 7.46 6.07
C THR A 44 2.49 6.29 6.41
N GLY A 45 1.52 6.51 7.30
CA GLY A 45 0.52 5.50 7.67
C GLY A 45 -0.34 5.06 6.48
N ILE A 46 -0.79 6.01 5.64
CA ILE A 46 -1.56 5.71 4.42
C ILE A 46 -0.76 4.83 3.47
N PHE A 47 0.50 5.20 3.19
CA PHE A 47 1.36 4.38 2.34
C PHE A 47 1.59 2.99 2.92
N SER A 48 1.80 2.89 4.24
CA SER A 48 1.99 1.61 4.91
C SER A 48 0.81 0.65 4.69
N VAL A 49 -0.41 1.11 4.98
CA VAL A 49 -1.61 0.27 4.83
C VAL A 49 -1.84 -0.07 3.36
N MET A 50 -1.78 0.91 2.46
CA MET A 50 -2.08 0.70 1.04
C MET A 50 -1.05 -0.20 0.34
N TRP A 51 0.19 -0.23 0.82
CA TRP A 51 1.25 -1.10 0.27
C TRP A 51 1.44 -2.40 1.06
N SER A 52 0.64 -2.65 2.10
CA SER A 52 0.59 -3.95 2.77
C SER A 52 0.20 -5.06 1.79
N GLU A 53 0.54 -6.33 2.08
CA GLU A 53 0.12 -7.45 1.23
C GLU A 53 -1.40 -7.56 1.11
N HIS A 54 -2.13 -7.25 2.19
CA HIS A 54 -3.58 -7.33 2.22
C HIS A 54 -4.25 -6.41 1.19
N CYS A 55 -3.75 -5.18 1.03
CA CYS A 55 -4.32 -4.21 0.10
C CYS A 55 -3.71 -4.31 -1.30
N SER A 56 -2.40 -4.53 -1.39
CA SER A 56 -1.67 -4.44 -2.67
C SER A 56 -1.58 -5.76 -3.44
N TYR A 57 -1.76 -6.90 -2.75
CA TYR A 57 -1.53 -8.23 -3.30
C TYR A 57 -0.12 -8.37 -3.91
N LYS A 58 0.89 -7.65 -3.37
CA LYS A 58 2.21 -7.50 -4.00
C LYS A 58 2.93 -8.83 -4.26
N HIS A 59 2.73 -9.84 -3.41
CA HIS A 59 3.27 -11.18 -3.62
C HIS A 59 2.36 -12.08 -4.46
N SER A 60 1.05 -12.02 -4.24
CA SER A 60 0.09 -12.92 -4.89
C SER A 60 -0.28 -12.52 -6.33
N LYS A 61 -0.31 -11.22 -6.64
CA LYS A 61 -0.73 -10.67 -7.94
C LYS A 61 0.00 -11.24 -9.16
N PRO A 62 1.33 -11.47 -9.17
CA PRO A 62 2.01 -12.06 -10.33
C PRO A 62 1.53 -13.48 -10.66
N PHE A 63 1.15 -14.27 -9.66
CA PHE A 63 0.65 -15.63 -9.84
C PHE A 63 -0.82 -15.62 -10.28
N LEU A 64 -1.65 -14.78 -9.64
CA LEU A 64 -3.07 -14.67 -9.98
C LEU A 64 -3.31 -14.24 -11.43
N LYS A 65 -2.41 -13.45 -12.01
CA LYS A 65 -2.45 -13.03 -13.42
C LYS A 65 -2.30 -14.18 -14.43
N GLN A 66 -1.85 -15.36 -14.00
CA GLN A 66 -1.66 -16.51 -14.88
C GLN A 66 -2.96 -17.28 -15.15
N PHE A 67 -4.01 -17.04 -14.37
CA PHE A 67 -5.29 -17.72 -14.55
C PHE A 67 -6.06 -17.17 -15.76
N PRO A 68 -6.85 -18.01 -16.45
CA PRO A 68 -7.79 -17.53 -17.46
C PRO A 68 -8.86 -16.65 -16.81
N THR A 69 -9.10 -15.47 -17.37
CA THR A 69 -10.01 -14.46 -16.81
C THR A 69 -11.12 -14.02 -17.77
N SER A 70 -11.16 -14.61 -18.96
CA SER A 70 -12.13 -14.33 -20.01
C SER A 70 -12.80 -15.62 -20.48
N GLY A 71 -14.07 -15.53 -20.89
CA GLY A 71 -14.85 -16.64 -21.44
C GLY A 71 -16.17 -16.13 -22.01
N GLU A 72 -16.88 -16.97 -22.78
CA GLU A 72 -18.13 -16.60 -23.46
C GLU A 72 -19.19 -16.03 -22.51
N HIS A 73 -19.30 -16.62 -21.32
CA HIS A 73 -20.26 -16.21 -20.29
C HIS A 73 -19.70 -15.20 -19.28
N VAL A 74 -18.44 -14.74 -19.43
CA VAL A 74 -17.85 -13.79 -18.49
C VAL A 74 -18.19 -12.37 -18.91
N LEU A 75 -19.11 -11.75 -18.18
CA LEU A 75 -19.50 -10.35 -18.39
C LEU A 75 -18.50 -9.38 -17.75
N MET A 76 -18.00 -9.71 -16.55
CA MET A 76 -16.97 -8.92 -15.84
C MET A 76 -15.95 -9.84 -15.15
N GLY A 77 -14.69 -9.72 -15.56
CA GLY A 77 -13.54 -10.41 -14.96
C GLY A 77 -12.92 -9.65 -13.77
N PRO A 78 -11.71 -10.03 -13.32
CA PRO A 78 -11.02 -9.36 -12.21
C PRO A 78 -10.69 -7.90 -12.52
N GLY A 79 -10.90 -7.00 -11.55
CA GLY A 79 -10.62 -5.56 -11.67
C GLY A 79 -11.66 -4.69 -10.97
N GLU A 80 -12.88 -5.21 -10.85
CA GLU A 80 -14.00 -4.57 -10.15
C GLU A 80 -14.24 -5.18 -8.76
N GLY A 81 -15.20 -4.62 -8.02
CA GLY A 81 -15.59 -5.12 -6.70
C GLY A 81 -16.18 -6.54 -6.69
N ALA A 82 -16.63 -7.05 -7.84
CA ALA A 82 -17.11 -8.42 -8.02
C ALA A 82 -17.03 -8.85 -9.49
N GLY A 83 -16.93 -10.16 -9.73
CA GLY A 83 -17.05 -10.75 -11.07
C GLY A 83 -18.52 -11.05 -11.42
N VAL A 84 -18.84 -11.07 -12.72
CA VAL A 84 -20.21 -11.28 -13.23
C VAL A 84 -20.18 -12.26 -14.41
N VAL A 85 -21.15 -13.18 -14.42
CA VAL A 85 -21.40 -14.14 -15.51
C VAL A 85 -22.87 -14.11 -15.94
N ASP A 86 -23.14 -14.43 -17.21
CA ASP A 86 -24.49 -14.60 -17.78
C ASP A 86 -25.02 -16.02 -17.53
#